data_AF-A0A497KBW3-F1
#
_entry.id   AF-A0A497KBW3-F1
#
_cell.length_a   1.000
_cell.length_b   1.000
_cell.length_c   1.000
_cell.angle_alpha   90.00
_cell.angle_beta   90.00
_cell.angle_gamma   90.00
#
_symmetry.space_group_name_H-M   'P 1'
#
loop_
_entity.id
_entity.type
_entity.pdbx_description
1 polymer ?
#
loop_
_entity_poly.entity_id
_entity_poly.type
_entity_poly.pdbx_seq_one_letter_code
_entity_poly.pdbx_strand_id
1 'polypeptide(L)' 'MHIYAMTKSVKSRIEKRIGQALKCPVCGRPIEVGQQVVTFTKRNVRIKVYHKKCYEKLLLEI' A
#
# COMPACT_ATOMS: atom_id res chain seq x y z
N MET A 1 6.46 -7.04 8.36
CA MET A 1 5.94 -5.81 7.72
C MET A 1 7.09 -5.17 6.98
N HIS A 2 6.96 -4.91 5.67
CA HIS A 2 8.04 -4.27 4.90
C HIS A 2 7.64 -2.83 4.59
N ILE A 3 8.49 -1.89 5.04
CA ILE A 3 8.40 -0.47 4.69
C ILE A 3 9.38 -0.22 3.56
N TYR A 4 8.91 0.35 2.45
CA TYR A 4 9.78 0.71 1.33
C TYR A 4 9.22 1.93 0.59
N ALA A 5 10.06 2.59 -0.19
CA ALA A 5 9.62 3.66 -1.09
C ALA A 5 8.99 3.04 -2.35
N MET A 6 7.76 3.44 -2.68
CA MET A 6 7.05 2.92 -3.84
C MET A 6 7.82 3.25 -5.12
N THR A 7 8.25 2.25 -5.87
CA THR A 7 8.88 2.45 -7.19
C THR A 7 7.85 2.27 -8.30
N LYS A 8 8.11 2.84 -9.49
CA LYS A 8 7.23 2.69 -10.66
C LYS A 8 7.01 1.22 -11.03
N SER A 9 8.06 0.40 -10.97
CA SER A 9 8.02 -1.02 -11.27
C SER A 9 7.16 -1.79 -10.27
N VAL A 10 7.30 -1.51 -8.97
CA VAL A 10 6.49 -2.16 -7.92
C VAL A 10 5.03 -1.72 -8.01
N LYS A 11 4.77 -0.42 -8.21
CA LYS A 11 3.41 0.11 -8.40
C LYS A 11 2.71 -0.58 -9.57
N SER A 12 3.34 -0.60 -10.74
CA SER A 12 2.77 -1.23 -11.94
C SER A 12 2.52 -2.74 -11.73
N ARG A 13 3.45 -3.44 -11.07
CA ARG A 13 3.28 -4.87 -10.77
C ARG A 13 2.08 -5.13 -9.85
N ILE A 14 1.89 -4.29 -8.82
CA ILE A 14 0.78 -4.43 -7.88
C ILE A 14 -0.54 -4.08 -8.58
N GLU A 15 -0.60 -2.96 -9.31
CA GLU A 15 -1.79 -2.52 -10.07
C GLU A 15 -2.24 -3.59 -11.07
N LYS A 16 -1.31 -4.21 -11.80
CA LYS A 16 -1.61 -5.35 -12.70
C LYS A 16 -2.18 -6.55 -11.95
N ARG A 17 -1.71 -6.81 -10.74
CA ARG A 17 -2.14 -7.98 -9.94
C ARG A 17 -3.51 -7.77 -9.29
N ILE A 18 -3.86 -6.54 -8.93
CA ILE A 18 -5.15 -6.18 -8.34
C ILE A 18 -6.20 -5.77 -9.40
N GLY A 19 -5.77 -5.48 -10.63
CA GLY A 19 -6.64 -5.06 -11.74
C GLY A 19 -7.22 -3.65 -11.61
N GLN A 20 -6.68 -2.84 -10.70
CA GLN A 20 -7.18 -1.49 -10.40
C GLN A 20 -6.05 -0.56 -9.95
N ALA A 21 -6.30 0.75 -9.98
CA ALA A 21 -5.36 1.75 -9.49
C ALA A 21 -5.07 1.58 -7.99
N LEU A 22 -3.81 1.78 -7.61
CA LEU A 22 -3.37 1.59 -6.24
C LEU A 22 -3.81 2.75 -5.36
N LYS A 23 -4.65 2.45 -4.36
CA LYS A 23 -5.18 3.44 -3.40
C LYS A 23 -4.93 2.98 -1.97
N CYS A 24 -4.64 3.92 -1.09
CA CYS A 24 -4.54 3.65 0.33
C CYS A 24 -5.94 3.45 0.93
N PRO A 25 -6.21 2.32 1.61
CA PRO A 25 -7.54 2.04 2.15
C PRO A 25 -7.89 2.86 3.40
N VAL A 26 -6.94 3.58 4.00
CA VAL A 26 -7.17 4.43 5.19
C VAL A 26 -7.63 5.83 4.78
N CYS A 27 -6.95 6.45 3.82
CA CYS A 27 -7.24 7.84 3.41
C CYS A 27 -7.94 7.95 2.05
N GLY A 28 -8.11 6.84 1.31
CA GLY A 28 -8.71 6.80 -0.02
C GLY A 28 -7.85 7.40 -1.15
N ARG A 29 -6.74 8.06 -0.82
CA ARG A 29 -5.86 8.73 -1.80
C ARG A 29 -5.03 7.73 -2.60
N PRO A 30 -4.69 8.04 -3.87
CA PRO A 30 -3.79 7.21 -4.66
C PRO A 30 -2.41 7.11 -4.01
N ILE A 31 -1.74 5.98 -4.25
CA ILE A 31 -0.35 5.78 -3.84
C ILE A 31 0.56 6.14 -5.02
N GLU A 32 1.44 7.10 -4.80
CA GLU A 32 2.35 7.62 -5.81
C GLU A 32 3.75 7.02 -5.69
N VAL A 33 4.50 7.12 -6.78
CA VAL A 33 5.92 6.72 -6.80
C VAL A 33 6.71 7.68 -5.90
N GLY A 34 7.69 7.15 -5.17
CA GLY A 34 8.49 7.89 -4.20
C GLY A 34 7.90 7.94 -2.79
N GLN A 35 6.61 7.62 -2.61
CA GLN A 35 5.99 7.62 -1.29
C GLN A 35 6.40 6.39 -0.48
N GLN A 36 6.67 6.57 0.82
CA GLN A 36 6.89 5.45 1.73
C GLN A 36 5.58 4.72 2.01
N VAL A 37 5.59 3.40 1.75
CA VAL A 37 4.41 2.56 1.86
C VAL A 37 4.67 1.30 2.69
N VAL A 38 3.58 0.71 3.15
CA VAL A 38 3.54 -0.59 3.82
C VAL A 38 2.68 -1.53 3.00
N THR A 39 3.24 -2.66 2.59
CA THR A 39 2.46 -3.75 2.01
C THR A 39 2.01 -4.72 3.09
N PHE A 40 0.72 -5.00 3.10
CA PHE A 40 0.13 -6.04 3.90
C PHE A 40 -0.49 -7.09 2.99
N THR A 41 0.00 -8.32 3.10
CA THR A 41 -0.49 -9.46 2.34
C THR A 41 -1.11 -10.43 3.33
N LYS A 42 -2.45 -10.57 3.32
CA LYS A 42 -3.11 -11.62 4.11
C LYS A 42 -3.09 -12.92 3.30
N ARG A 43 -2.89 -14.05 4.00
CA ARG A 43 -2.57 -15.40 3.50
C ARG A 43 -3.45 -15.98 2.37
N ASN A 44 -4.45 -15.28 1.84
CA ASN A 44 -5.27 -15.83 0.75
C ASN A 44 -5.92 -14.92 -0.31
N VAL A 45 -6.01 -13.58 -0.27
CA VAL A 45 -6.76 -12.91 -1.39
C VAL A 45 -6.37 -11.47 -1.77
N ARG A 46 -5.91 -10.58 -0.87
CA ARG A 46 -5.77 -9.16 -1.25
C ARG A 46 -4.45 -8.55 -0.77
N ILE A 47 -3.63 -8.12 -1.73
CA ILE A 47 -2.50 -7.22 -1.47
C ILE A 47 -3.11 -5.87 -1.14
N LYS A 48 -2.91 -5.41 0.09
CA LYS A 48 -3.26 -4.05 0.51
C LYS A 48 -1.99 -3.24 0.68
N VAL A 49 -1.99 -2.03 0.18
CA VAL A 49 -0.87 -1.10 0.30
C VAL A 49 -1.37 0.14 1.03
N TYR A 50 -0.60 0.55 2.02
CA TYR A 50 -0.91 1.67 2.90
C TYR A 50 0.20 2.70 2.79
N HIS A 51 -0.11 3.99 2.93
CA HIS A 51 0.94 4.97 3.23
C HIS A 51 1.53 4.67 4.61
N LYS A 52 2.85 4.85 4.78
CA LYS A 52 3.53 4.65 6.07
C LYS A 52 2.81 5.39 7.20
N LYS A 53 2.57 6.70 7.01
CA LYS A 53 1.88 7.57 7.98
C LYS A 53 0.46 7.09 8.32
N CYS A 54 -0.28 6.60 7.33
CA CYS A 54 -1.63 6.09 7.55
C CYS A 54 -1.63 4.77 8.31
N TYR A 55 -0.64 3.92 8.03
CA TYR A 55 -0.49 2.64 8.71
C TYR A 55 -0.04 2.82 10.17
N GLU A 56 0.87 3.77 10.45
CA GLU A 56 1.30 4.11 11.81
C GLU A 56 0.13 4.60 12.66
N LYS A 57 -0.75 5.45 12.12
CA LYS A 57 -1.98 5.87 12.82
C LYS A 57 -2.89 4.68 13.13
N LEU A 58 -3.09 3.80 12.15
CA LEU A 58 -3.95 2.62 12.31
C LEU A 58 -3.43 1.68 13.41
N LEU A 59 -2.10 1.56 13.58
CA LEU A 59 -1.50 0.74 14.63
C LEU A 59 -1.61 1.36 16.03
N LEU A 60 -1.70 2.68 16.14
CA LEU A 60 -1.82 3.38 17.43
C LEU A 60 -3.25 3.39 17.98
N GLU A 61 -4.25 3.05 17.16
CA GLU A 61 -5.66 2.93 17.55
C GLU A 61 -6.08 1.48 17.89
N ILE A 62 -5.14 0.53 17.92
CA ILE A 62 -5.35 -0.90 18.27
C ILE A 62 -4.63 -1.19 19.58
#